data_AF-A0A917TST4-F1
#
_entry.id   AF-A0A917TST4-F1
#
_cell.length_a   1.000
_cell.length_b   1.000
_cell.length_c   1.000
_cell.angle_alpha   90.00
_cell.angle_beta   90.00
_cell.angle_gamma   90.00
#
_symmetry.space_group_name_H-M   'P 1'
#
loop_
_entity.id
_entity.type
_entity.pdbx_description
1 polymer ?
#
loop_
_entity_poly.entity_id
_entity_poly.type
_entity_poly.pdbx_seq_one_letter_code
_entity_poly.pdbx_strand_id
1 'polypeptide(L)'
;MVYADFTSEEQNEEAENESEQEDQEKQVIELSEEKFEKYDEAGLNPFGDRVEQNELGNNHFKEYIHQMSHQKVEADEKWGFYLITEGRIDWLLNGLNEVDLGESEETYKAILERWANGDFSQADQDHNTIWRMKDGNIGKATGVLSPEEEEEFINSKQ
;
A
#
# COMPACT_ATOMS: atom_id res chain seq x y z
N MET A 1 10.27 67.16 -26.02
CA MET A 1 10.14 66.16 -27.11
C MET A 1 9.87 64.84 -26.41
N VAL A 2 8.66 64.30 -26.22
CA VAL A 2 7.50 63.91 -27.08
C VAL A 2 7.76 62.86 -28.19
N TYR A 3 7.30 61.63 -27.87
CA TYR A 3 6.79 60.46 -28.67
C TYR A 3 7.77 59.73 -29.62
N ALA A 4 7.73 58.40 -29.87
CA ALA A 4 6.72 57.31 -29.75
C ALA A 4 7.45 55.94 -29.63
N ASP A 5 7.03 54.97 -28.80
CA ASP A 5 6.01 53.89 -28.97
C ASP A 5 6.44 52.71 -29.88
N PHE A 6 6.59 51.49 -29.30
CA PHE A 6 6.18 50.19 -29.89
C PHE A 6 6.30 49.02 -28.87
N THR A 7 5.15 48.59 -28.37
CA THR A 7 4.69 47.27 -27.88
C THR A 7 5.62 46.03 -27.92
N SER A 8 5.69 45.25 -26.82
CA SER A 8 4.92 43.99 -26.63
C SER A 8 5.28 43.28 -25.30
N GLU A 9 4.33 42.49 -24.80
CA GLU A 9 4.28 41.63 -23.59
C GLU A 9 5.54 40.75 -23.41
N GLU A 10 5.97 40.30 -22.23
CA GLU A 10 5.24 39.45 -21.26
C GLU A 10 5.80 39.62 -19.83
N GLN A 11 4.89 39.61 -18.87
CA GLN A 11 5.15 39.30 -17.46
C GLN A 11 5.44 37.80 -17.34
N ASN A 12 6.44 37.41 -16.56
CA ASN A 12 6.24 36.27 -15.66
C ASN A 12 7.12 36.40 -14.41
N GLU A 13 6.43 36.41 -13.27
CA GLU A 13 6.96 36.32 -11.93
C GLU A 13 7.31 34.86 -11.66
N GLU A 14 8.55 34.58 -11.25
CA GLU A 14 8.86 33.32 -10.55
C GLU A 14 9.02 33.64 -9.07
N ALA A 15 7.88 33.54 -8.37
CA ALA A 15 7.82 33.42 -6.93
C ALA A 15 8.02 31.95 -6.53
N GLU A 16 8.72 31.80 -5.42
CA GLU A 16 9.06 30.58 -4.68
C GLU A 16 7.89 29.60 -4.52
N ASN A 17 8.21 28.30 -4.57
CA ASN A 17 7.57 27.34 -3.66
C ASN A 17 8.47 26.12 -3.46
N GLU A 18 9.33 26.20 -2.45
CA GLU A 18 9.87 25.02 -1.76
C GLU A 18 8.67 24.32 -1.10
N SER A 19 8.26 23.18 -1.65
CA SER A 19 7.24 22.36 -1.00
C SER A 19 7.83 21.74 0.26
N GLU A 20 7.59 22.40 1.39
CA GLU A 20 7.60 21.82 2.73
C GLU A 20 6.74 20.54 2.70
N GLN A 21 7.38 19.37 2.74
CA GLN A 21 6.68 18.13 3.05
C GLN A 21 6.45 18.12 4.55
N GLU A 22 5.23 18.51 4.94
CA GLU A 22 4.72 18.35 6.29
C GLU A 22 4.84 16.88 6.74
N ASP A 23 5.60 16.67 7.82
CA ASP A 23 5.53 15.51 8.70
C ASP A 23 4.10 15.43 9.29
N GLN A 24 3.16 14.94 8.51
CA GLN A 24 1.93 14.39 9.05
C GLN A 24 2.25 12.95 9.45
N GLU A 25 2.37 12.70 10.76
CA GLU A 25 2.33 11.36 11.33
C GLU A 25 1.14 10.62 10.70
N LYS A 26 1.42 9.77 9.70
CA LYS A 26 0.39 9.01 9.00
C LYS A 26 -0.14 7.96 9.96
N GLN A 27 -1.18 8.31 10.69
CA GLN A 27 -1.89 7.41 11.58
C GLN A 27 -2.32 6.17 10.80
N VAL A 28 -1.84 5.01 11.24
CA VAL A 28 -2.28 3.72 10.74
C VAL A 28 -3.67 3.46 11.30
N ILE A 29 -4.69 3.44 10.46
CA ILE A 29 -6.07 3.13 10.84
C ILE A 29 -6.43 1.84 10.11
N GLU A 30 -6.90 0.83 10.85
CA GLU A 30 -7.48 -0.35 10.22
C GLU A 30 -8.76 0.05 9.52
N LEU A 31 -8.88 -0.39 8.28
CA LEU A 31 -10.16 -0.41 7.60
C LEU A 31 -10.91 -1.63 8.14
N SER A 32 -11.55 -1.43 9.29
CA SER A 32 -12.19 -2.42 10.17
C SER A 32 -13.02 -3.49 9.44
N GLU A 33 -13.32 -4.60 10.12
CA GLU A 33 -14.23 -5.65 9.62
C GLU A 33 -15.58 -5.08 9.12
N GLU A 34 -16.04 -3.95 9.66
CA GLU A 34 -17.24 -3.24 9.19
C GLU A 34 -17.09 -2.72 7.74
N LYS A 35 -15.87 -2.31 7.32
CA LYS A 35 -15.60 -1.99 5.91
C LYS A 35 -15.53 -3.25 5.05
N PHE A 36 -15.09 -4.38 5.61
CA PHE A 36 -15.10 -5.69 4.96
C PHE A 36 -16.55 -6.17 4.72
N GLU A 37 -17.47 -6.05 5.67
CA GLU A 37 -18.85 -6.49 5.45
C GLU A 37 -19.64 -5.60 4.46
N LYS A 38 -19.22 -4.34 4.26
CA LYS A 38 -19.96 -3.35 3.45
C LYS A 38 -19.47 -3.17 2.02
N TYR A 39 -18.39 -3.82 1.58
CA TYR A 39 -17.86 -3.57 0.22
C TYR A 39 -18.79 -4.10 -0.90
N ASP A 40 -19.49 -5.21 -0.66
CA ASP A 40 -20.43 -5.80 -1.63
C ASP A 40 -21.65 -4.90 -1.88
N GLU A 41 -22.05 -4.08 -0.91
CA GLU A 41 -23.19 -3.16 -1.05
C GLU A 41 -22.86 -1.94 -1.93
N ALA A 42 -21.58 -1.61 -2.13
CA ALA A 42 -21.13 -0.39 -2.79
C ALA A 42 -20.34 -0.60 -4.10
N GLY A 43 -20.16 -1.85 -4.53
CA GLY A 43 -19.30 -2.21 -5.67
C GLY A 43 -17.83 -1.88 -5.40
N LEU A 44 -17.39 -2.11 -4.16
CA LEU A 44 -16.00 -1.97 -3.74
C LEU A 44 -15.37 -3.35 -3.64
N ASN A 45 -14.05 -3.43 -3.81
CA ASN A 45 -13.28 -4.64 -3.58
C ASN A 45 -13.00 -4.85 -2.06
N PRO A 46 -12.40 -5.97 -1.64
CA PRO A 46 -12.09 -6.24 -0.23
C PRO A 46 -11.15 -5.25 0.48
N PHE A 47 -10.51 -4.35 -0.27
CA PHE A 47 -9.67 -3.25 0.24
C PHE A 47 -10.46 -1.92 0.31
N GLY A 48 -11.69 -1.92 -0.21
CA GLY A 48 -12.61 -0.78 -0.23
C GLY A 48 -12.36 0.19 -1.37
N ASP A 49 -11.70 -0.26 -2.45
CA ASP A 49 -11.47 0.53 -3.66
C ASP A 49 -12.43 0.10 -4.77
N ARG A 50 -12.64 0.96 -5.78
CA ARG A 50 -13.46 0.67 -6.97
C ARG A 50 -12.68 -0.02 -8.10
N VAL A 51 -11.57 -0.67 -7.75
CA VAL A 51 -10.68 -1.34 -8.72
C VAL A 51 -11.09 -2.80 -8.84
N GLU A 52 -11.43 -3.24 -10.05
CA GLU A 52 -11.74 -4.63 -10.37
C GLU A 52 -10.46 -5.48 -10.52
N GLN A 53 -10.59 -6.80 -10.48
CA GLN A 53 -9.44 -7.72 -10.53
C GLN A 53 -8.63 -7.61 -11.83
N ASN A 54 -9.31 -7.42 -12.96
CA ASN A 54 -8.69 -7.23 -14.28
C ASN A 54 -8.06 -5.82 -14.46
N GLU A 55 -8.26 -4.90 -13.52
CA GLU A 55 -7.65 -3.57 -13.47
C GLU A 55 -6.46 -3.52 -12.51
N LEU A 56 -6.16 -4.64 -11.84
CA LEU A 56 -5.02 -4.71 -10.94
C LEU A 56 -3.71 -4.54 -11.70
N GLY A 57 -2.79 -3.81 -11.07
CA GLY A 57 -1.47 -3.55 -11.60
C GLY A 57 -0.44 -3.77 -10.52
N ASN A 58 0.83 -3.71 -10.92
CA ASN A 58 1.96 -3.90 -10.00
C ASN A 58 1.86 -3.04 -8.73
N ASN A 59 1.42 -1.79 -8.86
CA ASN A 59 1.28 -0.90 -7.70
C ASN A 59 0.20 -1.37 -6.71
N HIS A 60 -0.92 -1.91 -7.20
CA HIS A 60 -1.99 -2.43 -6.34
C HIS A 60 -1.48 -3.64 -5.53
N PHE A 61 -0.86 -4.63 -6.19
CA PHE A 61 -0.29 -5.78 -5.50
C PHE A 61 0.78 -5.40 -4.48
N LYS A 62 1.71 -4.51 -4.85
CA LYS A 62 2.74 -4.01 -3.93
C LYS A 62 2.12 -3.29 -2.73
N GLU A 63 1.12 -2.45 -2.93
CA GLU A 63 0.46 -1.72 -1.85
C GLU A 63 -0.25 -2.67 -0.87
N TYR A 64 -1.10 -3.54 -1.40
CA TYR A 64 -1.92 -4.43 -0.59
C TYR A 64 -1.07 -5.44 0.16
N ILE A 65 -0.12 -6.11 -0.49
CA ILE A 65 0.77 -7.07 0.19
C ILE A 65 1.62 -6.35 1.27
N HIS A 66 2.18 -5.18 0.96
CA HIS A 66 2.98 -4.42 1.93
C HIS A 66 2.15 -4.03 3.17
N GLN A 67 1.01 -3.38 2.98
CA GLN A 67 0.16 -2.94 4.10
C GLN A 67 -0.45 -4.12 4.88
N MET A 68 -0.75 -5.24 4.22
CA MET A 68 -1.17 -6.47 4.90
C MET A 68 -0.05 -7.03 5.78
N SER A 69 1.19 -7.07 5.28
CA SER A 69 2.32 -7.61 6.06
C SER A 69 2.63 -6.85 7.35
N HIS A 70 2.20 -5.59 7.49
CA HIS A 70 2.35 -4.82 8.73
C HIS A 70 1.74 -5.53 9.95
N GLN A 71 0.73 -6.38 9.77
CA GLN A 71 0.17 -7.25 10.82
C GLN A 71 1.21 -8.18 11.43
N LYS A 72 2.18 -8.64 10.63
CA LYS A 72 3.08 -9.76 10.97
C LYS A 72 4.51 -9.33 11.25
N VAL A 73 4.90 -8.11 10.92
CA VAL A 73 6.32 -7.70 10.96
C VAL A 73 6.64 -6.73 12.07
N GLU A 74 7.83 -6.85 12.66
CA GLU A 74 8.44 -5.81 13.49
C GLU A 74 9.10 -4.79 12.56
N ALA A 75 8.76 -3.51 12.70
CA ALA A 75 9.36 -2.40 11.96
C ALA A 75 9.19 -1.11 12.76
N ASP A 76 10.20 -0.23 12.73
CA ASP A 76 10.19 1.05 13.44
C ASP A 76 9.05 1.96 12.96
N GLU A 77 8.71 1.88 11.67
CA GLU A 77 7.63 2.64 11.05
C GLU A 77 6.79 1.76 10.13
N LYS A 78 5.46 1.94 10.20
CA LYS A 78 4.47 1.26 9.36
C LYS A 78 3.46 2.29 8.89
N TRP A 79 3.23 2.40 7.58
CA TRP A 79 2.27 3.35 7.02
C TRP A 79 1.16 2.64 6.23
N GLY A 80 -0.08 2.84 6.65
CA GLY A 80 -1.23 2.09 6.13
C GLY A 80 -1.33 0.69 6.73
N PHE A 81 -2.52 0.10 6.69
CA PHE A 81 -2.79 -1.22 7.23
C PHE A 81 -4.06 -1.78 6.62
N TYR A 82 -3.97 -3.06 6.27
CA TYR A 82 -5.13 -3.89 5.93
C TYR A 82 -5.01 -5.17 6.73
N LEU A 83 -6.07 -5.53 7.48
CA LEU A 83 -6.18 -6.86 8.07
C LEU A 83 -5.87 -7.94 7.04
N ILE A 84 -5.02 -8.88 7.42
CA ILE A 84 -4.89 -10.12 6.68
C ILE A 84 -6.17 -10.93 6.91
N THR A 85 -6.91 -11.18 5.83
CA THR A 85 -8.06 -12.10 5.81
C THR A 85 -7.89 -13.09 4.67
N GLU A 86 -8.43 -14.30 4.82
CA GLU A 86 -8.44 -15.29 3.74
C GLU A 86 -9.07 -14.70 2.47
N GLY A 87 -10.18 -13.97 2.60
CA GLY A 87 -10.86 -13.33 1.47
C GLY A 87 -9.99 -12.31 0.72
N ARG A 88 -9.12 -11.55 1.40
CA ARG A 88 -8.18 -10.63 0.73
C ARG A 88 -7.06 -11.37 0.02
N ILE A 89 -6.52 -12.42 0.63
CA ILE A 89 -5.48 -13.25 0.01
C ILE A 89 -6.04 -13.92 -1.24
N ASP A 90 -7.20 -14.56 -1.14
CA ASP A 90 -7.87 -15.23 -2.25
C ASP A 90 -8.24 -14.25 -3.36
N TRP A 91 -8.71 -13.04 -3.01
CA TRP A 91 -9.04 -12.02 -4.00
C TRP A 91 -7.80 -11.57 -4.79
N LEU A 92 -6.64 -11.43 -4.15
CA LEU A 92 -5.38 -11.11 -4.83
C LEU A 92 -4.88 -12.28 -5.69
N LEU A 93 -4.94 -13.51 -5.18
CA LEU A 93 -4.59 -14.71 -5.95
C LEU A 93 -5.45 -14.87 -7.21
N ASN A 94 -6.75 -14.63 -7.09
CA ASN A 94 -7.66 -14.61 -8.23
C ASN A 94 -7.32 -13.48 -9.20
N GLY A 95 -6.96 -12.30 -8.67
CA GLY A 95 -6.48 -11.17 -9.48
C GLY A 95 -5.28 -11.52 -10.35
N LEU A 96 -4.32 -12.32 -9.85
CA LEU A 96 -3.17 -12.78 -10.64
C LEU A 96 -3.55 -13.66 -11.85
N ASN A 97 -4.77 -14.23 -11.87
CA ASN A 97 -5.25 -14.98 -13.04
C ASN A 97 -5.90 -14.08 -14.10
N GLU A 98 -6.19 -12.81 -13.77
CA GLU A 98 -6.92 -11.86 -14.61
C GLU A 98 -6.00 -10.83 -15.29
N VAL A 99 -4.75 -10.69 -14.82
CA VAL A 99 -3.79 -9.69 -15.31
C VAL A 99 -2.42 -10.30 -15.58
N ASP A 100 -1.65 -9.69 -16.49
CA ASP A 100 -0.24 -10.02 -16.74
C ASP A 100 0.63 -8.93 -16.10
N LEU A 101 1.44 -9.32 -15.11
CA LEU A 101 2.30 -8.39 -14.35
C LEU A 101 3.78 -8.54 -14.69
N GLY A 102 4.12 -9.37 -15.68
CA GLY A 102 5.48 -9.68 -16.07
C GLY A 102 6.29 -10.30 -14.94
N GLU A 103 7.56 -9.89 -14.81
CA GLU A 103 8.55 -10.53 -13.93
C GLU A 103 8.17 -10.50 -12.43
N SER A 104 7.28 -9.61 -12.01
CA SER A 104 6.86 -9.47 -10.60
C SER A 104 5.78 -10.47 -10.18
N GLU A 105 5.06 -11.06 -11.13
CA GLU A 105 3.90 -11.92 -10.88
C GLU A 105 4.23 -13.11 -9.98
N GLU A 106 5.31 -13.82 -10.30
CA GLU A 106 5.76 -15.01 -9.53
C GLU A 106 6.13 -14.64 -8.09
N THR A 107 6.65 -13.42 -7.87
CA THR A 107 6.98 -12.94 -6.52
C THR A 107 5.71 -12.73 -5.70
N TYR A 108 4.69 -12.06 -6.26
CA TYR A 108 3.42 -11.86 -5.57
C TYR A 108 2.73 -13.19 -5.29
N LYS A 109 2.70 -14.08 -6.29
CA LYS A 109 2.10 -15.41 -6.17
C LYS A 109 2.75 -16.21 -5.05
N ALA A 110 4.07 -16.29 -5.02
CA ALA A 110 4.79 -17.06 -4.02
C ALA A 110 4.54 -16.56 -2.58
N ILE A 111 4.42 -15.24 -2.39
CA ILE A 111 4.09 -14.64 -1.09
C ILE A 111 2.65 -15.01 -0.70
N LEU A 112 1.68 -14.74 -1.59
CA LEU A 112 0.27 -14.96 -1.31
C LEU A 112 -0.07 -16.45 -1.10
N GLU A 113 0.56 -17.36 -1.84
CA GLU A 113 0.39 -18.81 -1.63
C GLU A 113 0.93 -19.27 -0.27
N ARG A 114 2.04 -18.71 0.22
CA ARG A 114 2.51 -19.00 1.59
C ARG A 114 1.49 -18.52 2.63
N TRP A 115 1.02 -17.29 2.49
CA TRP A 115 0.07 -16.70 3.43
C TRP A 115 -1.28 -17.42 3.40
N ALA A 116 -1.74 -17.87 2.23
CA ALA A 116 -2.93 -18.71 2.08
C ALA A 116 -2.82 -20.04 2.84
N ASN A 117 -1.61 -20.57 2.98
CA ASN A 117 -1.32 -21.77 3.79
C ASN A 117 -1.10 -21.46 5.28
N GLY A 118 -1.31 -20.21 5.71
CA GLY A 118 -1.05 -19.76 7.07
C GLY A 118 0.44 -19.66 7.43
N ASP A 119 1.33 -19.75 6.44
CA ASP A 119 2.77 -19.64 6.67
C ASP A 119 3.22 -18.18 6.61
N PHE A 120 3.39 -17.60 7.79
CA PHE A 120 3.94 -16.25 8.00
C PHE A 120 5.34 -16.28 8.60
N SER A 121 6.01 -17.44 8.59
CA SER A 121 7.33 -17.62 9.22
C SER A 121 8.44 -16.73 8.63
N GLN A 122 8.21 -16.17 7.44
CA GLN A 122 9.12 -15.29 6.72
C GLN A 122 8.43 -13.97 6.30
N ALA A 123 7.38 -13.56 7.02
CA ALA A 123 6.61 -12.37 6.67
C ALA A 123 7.44 -11.07 6.61
N ASP A 124 8.53 -11.00 7.39
CA ASP A 124 9.50 -9.90 7.37
C ASP A 124 10.29 -9.85 6.05
N GLN A 125 10.65 -11.02 5.51
CA GLN A 125 11.30 -11.15 4.21
C GLN A 125 10.32 -10.85 3.07
N ASP A 126 9.06 -11.28 3.20
CA ASP A 126 7.99 -10.99 2.25
C ASP A 126 7.73 -9.49 2.18
N HIS A 127 7.51 -8.85 3.34
CA HIS A 127 7.42 -7.40 3.48
C HIS A 127 8.62 -6.72 2.82
N ASN A 128 9.84 -7.12 3.21
CA ASN A 128 11.06 -6.48 2.72
C ASN A 128 11.30 -6.69 1.22
N THR A 129 10.76 -7.76 0.63
CA THR A 129 10.80 -7.96 -0.82
C THR A 129 9.94 -6.91 -1.50
N ILE A 130 8.69 -6.74 -1.07
CA ILE A 130 7.78 -5.73 -1.62
C ILE A 130 8.26 -4.30 -1.33
N TRP A 131 8.77 -4.05 -0.14
CA TRP A 131 9.37 -2.77 0.27
C TRP A 131 10.51 -2.35 -0.68
N ARG A 132 11.41 -3.28 -1.05
CA ARG A 132 12.46 -3.01 -2.06
C ARG A 132 11.87 -2.74 -3.44
N MET A 133 10.81 -3.47 -3.84
CA MET A 133 10.14 -3.26 -5.12
C MET A 133 9.38 -1.93 -5.20
N LYS A 134 9.15 -1.26 -4.07
CA LYS A 134 8.60 0.10 -3.95
C LYS A 134 9.69 1.17 -3.78
N ASP A 135 10.97 0.81 -3.90
CA ASP A 135 12.12 1.69 -3.62
C ASP A 135 12.06 2.32 -2.22
N GLY A 136 11.59 1.53 -1.23
CA GLY A 136 11.41 1.97 0.15
C GLY A 136 12.73 2.36 0.81
N ASN A 137 12.65 3.37 1.69
CA ASN A 137 13.79 3.85 2.50
C ASN A 137 13.52 3.86 4.01
N ILE A 138 12.24 3.88 4.40
CA ILE A 138 11.75 3.93 5.78
C ILE A 138 10.85 2.71 6.03
N GLY A 139 10.83 2.20 7.26
CA GLY A 139 9.90 1.11 7.65
C GLY A 139 10.33 -0.29 7.23
N LYS A 140 11.64 -0.53 7.03
CA LYS A 140 12.15 -1.89 6.76
C LYS A 140 11.88 -2.79 7.97
N ALA A 141 11.36 -4.00 7.74
CA ALA A 141 11.13 -4.96 8.79
C ALA A 141 12.43 -5.57 9.35
N THR A 142 12.47 -5.76 10.68
CA THR A 142 13.59 -6.34 11.43
C THR A 142 13.33 -7.75 11.93
N GLY A 143 12.07 -8.19 11.92
CA GLY A 143 11.66 -9.51 12.36
C GLY A 143 10.17 -9.76 12.16
N VAL A 144 9.72 -10.94 12.59
CA VAL A 144 8.31 -11.33 12.62
C VAL A 144 7.79 -11.16 14.05
N LEU A 145 6.62 -10.54 14.21
CA LEU A 145 5.98 -10.37 15.50
C LEU A 145 5.63 -11.72 16.12
N SER A 146 5.72 -11.79 17.45
CA SER A 146 5.07 -12.85 18.21
C SER A 146 3.54 -12.74 18.11
N PRO A 147 2.79 -13.81 18.43
CA PRO A 147 1.32 -13.76 18.44
C PRO A 147 0.76 -12.67 19.37
N GLU A 148 1.42 -12.43 20.52
CA GLU A 148 1.01 -11.41 21.49
C GLU A 148 1.22 -10.00 20.91
N GLU A 149 2.38 -9.73 20.30
CA GLU A 149 2.66 -8.44 19.65
C GLU A 149 1.77 -8.19 18.42
N GLU A 150 1.45 -9.24 17.66
CA GLU A 150 0.47 -9.16 16.57
C GLU A 150 -0.91 -8.76 17.09
N GLU A 151 -1.39 -9.42 18.14
CA GLU A 151 -2.69 -9.12 18.75
C GLU A 151 -2.73 -7.68 19.28
N GLU A 152 -1.69 -7.25 19.99
CA GLU A 152 -1.54 -5.86 20.44
C GLU A 152 -1.55 -4.88 19.26
N PHE A 153 -0.84 -5.20 18.18
CA PHE A 153 -0.82 -4.37 16.98
C PHE A 153 -2.22 -4.24 16.38
N ILE A 154 -2.93 -5.33 16.11
CA ILE A 154 -4.27 -5.32 15.51
C ILE A 154 -5.23 -4.51 16.38
N ASN A 155 -5.24 -4.75 17.69
CA ASN A 155 -6.11 -4.04 18.62
C ASN A 155 -5.81 -2.53 18.69
N SER A 156 -4.56 -2.13 18.45
CA SER A 156 -4.18 -0.70 18.37
C SER A 156 -4.72 0.02 17.13
N LYS A 157 -5.24 -0.71 16.13
CA LYS A 157 -5.70 -0.16 14.84
C LYS A 157 -7.22 -0.09 14.71
N GLN A 158 -7.98 -0.60 15.67
CA GLN A 158 -9.46 -0.59 15.69
C GLN A 158 -10.03 0.73 16.22
#